data_AF-A0A836SMY8-F1
#
_entry.id   AF-A0A836SMY8-F1
#
_cell.length_a   1.000
_cell.length_b   1.000
_cell.length_c   1.000
_cell.angle_alpha   90.00
_cell.angle_beta   90.00
_cell.angle_gamma   90.00
#
_symmetry.space_group_name_H-M   'P 1'
#
loop_
_entity.id
_entity.type
_entity.pdbx_description
1 polymer ?
#
loop_
_entity_poly.entity_id
_entity_poly.type
_entity_poly.pdbx_seq_one_letter_code
_entity_poly.pdbx_strand_id
1 'polypeptide(L)'
;EQISVDVRGIAATNRDLRQEVLEGNFRRDLYYRLKVVEILIPPLRSHPEDIPLLVRAFVRKYIEEHNLPFGGISEDAMEVLMRYPWPGNVRELKNVVERMIVLSKGKRITASDVPQYLDEHFQPSRNLPVVTGKTPDQAERELIYRVLLEVRQELSEIKDLLLKERRPEPLPYLPKEVEVIEEHVEEPEEIKTMEEMEKEMIQKALRRTGGNRRKAAKLLGIGERTLYRKLHKYGLS
;
A
#
# COMPACT_ATOMS: atom_id res chain seq x y z
N GLU A 1 13.45 31.19 -34.10
CA GLU A 1 14.17 30.28 -35.01
C GLU A 1 13.84 28.84 -34.64
N GLN A 2 13.71 27.94 -35.62
CA GLN A 2 13.55 26.49 -35.38
C GLN A 2 14.92 25.83 -35.49
N ILE A 3 15.31 25.06 -34.47
CA ILE A 3 16.59 24.34 -34.43
C ILE A 3 16.32 22.91 -34.87
N SER A 4 17.01 22.43 -35.90
CA SER A 4 17.00 21.02 -36.31
C SER A 4 17.93 20.21 -35.41
N VAL A 5 17.43 19.12 -34.82
CA VAL A 5 18.22 18.23 -33.97
C VAL A 5 18.09 16.80 -34.50
N ASP A 6 19.23 16.11 -34.63
CA ASP A 6 19.28 14.67 -34.90
C ASP A 6 19.42 13.91 -33.57
N VAL A 7 18.53 12.95 -33.32
CA VAL A 7 18.46 12.23 -32.03
C VAL A 7 18.19 10.75 -32.27
N ARG A 8 18.98 9.91 -31.61
CA ARG A 8 18.70 8.48 -31.48
C ARG A 8 17.88 8.22 -30.22
N GLY A 9 16.62 7.83 -30.39
CA GLY A 9 15.74 7.45 -29.28
C GLY A 9 15.99 6.02 -28.79
N ILE A 10 16.11 5.85 -27.47
CA ILE A 10 16.06 4.55 -26.79
C ILE A 10 15.00 4.66 -25.71
N ALA A 11 14.06 3.71 -25.68
CA ALA A 11 12.98 3.66 -24.70
C ALA A 11 12.97 2.27 -24.03
N ALA A 12 12.62 2.23 -22.75
CA ALA A 12 12.46 1.00 -21.98
C ALA A 12 11.18 1.09 -21.14
N THR A 13 10.48 -0.02 -20.99
CA THR A 13 9.23 -0.11 -20.23
C THR A 13 9.12 -1.49 -19.57
N ASN A 14 8.52 -1.53 -18.40
CA ASN A 14 8.14 -2.76 -17.70
C ASN A 14 6.66 -3.13 -17.92
N ARG A 15 5.92 -2.35 -18.71
CA ARG A 15 4.51 -2.56 -19.06
C ARG A 15 4.37 -3.02 -20.49
N ASP A 16 3.35 -3.82 -20.78
CA ASP A 16 3.04 -4.24 -22.15
C ASP A 16 2.39 -3.10 -22.94
N LEU A 17 3.18 -2.47 -23.83
CA LEU A 17 2.71 -1.36 -24.67
C LEU A 17 1.58 -1.77 -25.62
N ARG A 18 1.45 -3.05 -25.97
CA ARG A 18 0.36 -3.51 -26.83
C ARG A 18 -0.99 -3.37 -26.12
N GLN A 19 -1.05 -3.75 -24.85
CA GLN A 19 -2.25 -3.62 -24.03
C GLN A 19 -2.60 -2.15 -23.81
N GLU A 20 -1.63 -1.32 -23.46
CA GLU A 20 -1.85 0.12 -23.23
C GLU A 20 -2.39 0.85 -24.48
N VAL A 21 -2.00 0.40 -25.68
CA VAL A 21 -2.52 0.92 -26.95
C VAL A 21 -3.97 0.49 -27.21
N LEU A 22 -4.34 -0.71 -26.78
CA LEU A 22 -5.71 -1.23 -26.90
C LEU A 22 -6.65 -0.53 -25.90
N GLU A 23 -6.17 -0.28 -24.68
CA GLU A 23 -6.90 0.41 -23.62
C GLU A 23 -7.03 1.93 -23.86
N GLY A 24 -6.35 2.47 -24.88
CA GLY A 24 -6.39 3.89 -25.23
C GLY A 24 -5.48 4.78 -24.38
N ASN A 25 -4.72 4.20 -23.45
CA ASN A 25 -3.76 4.89 -22.60
C ASN A 25 -2.48 5.28 -23.36
N PHE A 26 -2.20 4.62 -24.49
CA PHE A 26 -1.01 4.89 -25.30
C PHE A 26 -1.32 5.14 -26.78
N ARG A 27 -0.59 6.09 -27.35
CA ARG A 27 -0.72 6.53 -28.74
C ARG A 27 -0.22 5.48 -29.72
N ARG A 28 -1.09 5.03 -30.64
CA ARG A 28 -0.78 4.04 -31.69
C ARG A 28 0.40 4.44 -32.57
N ASP A 29 0.44 5.70 -32.99
CA ASP A 29 1.49 6.22 -33.86
C ASP A 29 2.87 6.21 -33.20
N LEU A 30 2.94 6.54 -31.91
CA LEU A 30 4.17 6.47 -31.13
C LEU A 30 4.62 5.02 -30.92
N TYR A 31 3.68 4.11 -30.65
CA TYR A 31 3.99 2.68 -30.45
C TYR A 31 4.69 2.08 -31.67
N TYR A 32 4.18 2.31 -32.88
CA TYR A 32 4.82 1.79 -34.10
C TYR A 32 6.17 2.45 -34.41
N ARG A 33 6.40 3.71 -33.99
CA ARG A 33 7.70 4.37 -34.12
C ARG A 33 8.74 3.88 -33.13
N LEU A 34 8.32 3.48 -31.93
CA LEU A 34 9.22 2.92 -30.91
C LEU A 34 9.50 1.44 -31.18
N LYS A 35 8.50 0.70 -31.69
CA LYS A 35 8.61 -0.74 -31.95
C LYS A 35 9.25 -1.04 -33.30
N VAL A 36 10.49 -0.59 -33.47
CA VAL A 36 11.33 -0.96 -34.62
C VAL A 36 12.21 -2.16 -34.26
N VAL A 37 12.93 -2.06 -33.14
CA VAL A 37 13.76 -3.14 -32.59
C VAL A 37 13.39 -3.31 -31.12
N GLU A 38 12.90 -4.50 -30.77
CA GLU A 38 12.50 -4.85 -29.40
C GLU A 38 13.56 -5.76 -28.78
N ILE A 39 14.12 -5.33 -27.64
CA ILE A 39 15.03 -6.13 -26.83
C ILE A 39 14.30 -6.53 -25.56
N LEU A 40 14.01 -7.82 -25.41
CA LEU A 40 13.45 -8.39 -24.19
C LEU A 40 14.56 -8.62 -23.17
N ILE A 41 14.47 -7.96 -22.03
CA ILE A 41 15.40 -8.17 -20.91
C ILE A 41 14.85 -9.34 -20.07
N PRO A 42 15.55 -10.49 -20.03
CA PRO A 42 15.08 -11.64 -19.27
C PRO A 42 15.21 -11.38 -17.76
N PRO A 43 14.31 -11.97 -16.94
CA PRO A 43 14.42 -11.86 -15.50
C PRO A 43 15.60 -12.69 -14.97
N LEU A 44 16.19 -12.29 -13.85
CA LEU A 44 17.39 -12.93 -13.28
C LEU A 44 17.17 -14.42 -12.99
N ARG A 45 15.96 -14.82 -12.60
CA ARG A 45 15.57 -16.23 -12.39
C ARG A 45 15.74 -17.15 -13.61
N SER A 46 15.80 -16.59 -14.81
CA SER A 46 16.00 -17.38 -16.04
C SER A 46 17.48 -17.68 -16.33
N HIS A 47 18.39 -16.97 -15.66
CA HIS A 47 19.85 -17.13 -15.81
C HIS A 47 20.52 -17.11 -14.42
N PRO A 48 20.22 -18.09 -13.53
CA PRO A 48 20.82 -18.14 -12.20
C PRO A 48 22.34 -18.35 -12.22
N GLU A 49 22.90 -18.88 -13.32
CA GLU A 49 24.33 -19.04 -13.55
C GLU A 49 25.11 -17.71 -13.56
N ASP A 50 24.44 -16.59 -13.83
CA ASP A 50 25.04 -15.26 -13.81
C ASP A 50 25.16 -14.69 -12.39
N ILE A 51 24.40 -15.22 -11.42
CA ILE A 51 24.36 -14.70 -10.03
C ILE A 51 25.75 -14.68 -9.39
N PRO A 52 26.56 -15.75 -9.43
CA PRO A 52 27.90 -15.73 -8.84
C PRO A 52 28.81 -14.66 -9.46
N LEU A 53 28.68 -14.40 -10.77
CA LEU A 53 29.47 -13.38 -11.46
C LEU A 53 29.03 -11.97 -11.04
N LEU A 54 27.72 -11.72 -11.00
CA LEU A 54 27.14 -10.46 -10.56
C LEU A 54 27.51 -10.13 -9.12
N VAL A 55 27.41 -11.11 -8.22
CA VAL A 55 27.77 -10.96 -6.81
C VAL A 55 29.24 -10.56 -6.66
N ARG A 56 30.16 -11.26 -7.36
CA ARG A 56 31.59 -10.89 -7.33
C ARG A 56 31.83 -9.46 -7.84
N ALA A 57 31.12 -9.05 -8.89
CA ALA A 57 31.23 -7.69 -9.43
C ALA A 57 30.73 -6.63 -8.44
N PHE A 58 29.59 -6.87 -7.78
CA PHE A 58 29.02 -5.96 -6.78
C PHE A 58 29.89 -5.86 -5.54
N VAL A 59 30.39 -6.99 -5.02
CA VAL A 59 31.32 -7.02 -3.89
C VAL A 59 32.56 -6.19 -4.19
N ARG A 60 33.20 -6.41 -5.36
CA ARG A 60 34.40 -5.66 -5.76
C ARG A 60 34.12 -4.16 -5.79
N LYS A 61 33.05 -3.76 -6.48
CA LYS A 61 32.67 -2.35 -6.60
C LYS A 61 32.43 -1.70 -5.23
N TYR A 62 31.76 -2.41 -4.32
CA TYR A 62 31.40 -1.86 -3.02
C TYR A 62 32.59 -1.77 -2.06
N ILE A 63 33.52 -2.73 -2.12
CA ILE A 63 34.78 -2.66 -1.37
C ILE A 63 35.64 -1.49 -1.86
N GLU A 64 35.74 -1.28 -3.18
CA GLU A 64 36.47 -0.15 -3.75
C GLU A 64 35.87 1.21 -3.35
N GLU A 65 34.54 1.30 -3.27
CA GLU A 65 33.83 2.55 -2.95
C GLU A 65 33.84 2.89 -1.45
N HIS A 66 33.84 1.90 -0.56
CA HIS A 66 33.68 2.11 0.90
C HIS A 66 34.81 1.56 1.78
N ASN A 67 35.82 0.90 1.19
CA ASN A 67 36.97 0.32 1.88
C ASN A 67 36.59 -0.58 3.08
N LEU A 68 35.54 -1.40 2.92
CA LEU A 68 35.00 -2.26 3.97
C LEU A 68 35.67 -3.65 3.98
N PRO A 69 35.90 -4.24 5.17
CA PRO A 69 36.38 -5.62 5.26
C PRO A 69 35.26 -6.60 4.89
N PHE A 70 35.52 -7.49 3.94
CA PHE A 70 34.58 -8.52 3.51
C PHE A 70 35.24 -9.91 3.53
N GLY A 71 34.71 -10.83 4.34
CA GLY A 71 35.26 -12.18 4.55
C GLY A 71 34.92 -13.20 3.46
N GLY A 72 34.19 -12.78 2.42
CA GLY A 72 33.72 -13.63 1.34
C GLY A 72 32.38 -14.31 1.62
N ILE A 73 31.85 -14.97 0.59
CA ILE A 73 30.61 -15.76 0.64
C ILE A 73 31.01 -17.22 0.53
N SER A 74 30.48 -18.06 1.41
CA SER A 74 30.66 -19.52 1.32
C SER A 74 29.95 -20.11 0.10
N GLU A 75 30.40 -21.28 -0.35
CA GLU A 75 29.78 -21.98 -1.49
C GLU A 75 28.33 -22.35 -1.20
N ASP A 76 28.04 -22.81 0.02
CA ASP A 76 26.67 -23.11 0.46
C ASP A 76 25.75 -21.88 0.42
N ALA A 77 26.26 -20.71 0.81
CA ALA A 77 25.51 -19.46 0.71
C ALA A 77 25.23 -19.06 -0.74
N MET A 78 26.18 -19.31 -1.65
CA MET A 78 25.99 -19.06 -3.08
C MET A 78 24.87 -19.94 -3.67
N GLU A 79 24.80 -21.20 -3.25
CA GLU A 79 23.74 -22.12 -3.70
C GLU A 79 22.35 -21.63 -3.28
N VAL A 80 22.21 -21.12 -2.06
CA VAL A 80 20.96 -20.50 -1.59
C VAL A 80 20.58 -19.29 -2.47
N LEU A 81 21.55 -18.44 -2.81
CA LEU A 81 21.31 -17.28 -3.69
C LEU A 81 20.91 -17.69 -5.11
N MET A 82 21.46 -18.79 -5.63
CA MET A 82 21.10 -19.31 -6.96
C MET A 82 19.69 -19.91 -7.01
N ARG A 83 19.22 -20.52 -5.91
CA ARG A 83 17.89 -21.11 -5.81
C ARG A 83 16.77 -20.08 -5.57
N TYR A 84 17.12 -18.88 -5.14
CA TYR A 84 16.15 -17.83 -4.83
C TYR A 84 15.56 -17.21 -6.12
N PRO A 85 14.23 -16.92 -6.18
CA PRO A 85 13.56 -16.47 -7.41
C PRO A 85 13.83 -15.02 -7.81
N TRP A 86 14.43 -14.20 -6.95
CA TRP A 86 14.77 -12.79 -7.20
C TRP A 86 13.66 -11.97 -7.88
N PRO A 87 12.49 -11.79 -7.24
CA PRO A 87 11.39 -11.01 -7.81
C PRO A 87 11.77 -9.55 -8.20
N GLY A 88 12.75 -8.94 -7.50
CA GLY A 88 13.32 -7.63 -7.86
C GLY A 88 14.52 -7.69 -8.81
N ASN A 89 14.83 -8.87 -9.37
CA ASN A 89 15.95 -9.16 -10.27
C ASN A 89 17.29 -8.63 -9.72
N VAL A 90 18.13 -8.11 -10.61
CA VAL A 90 19.47 -7.60 -10.30
C VAL A 90 19.47 -6.50 -9.23
N ARG A 91 18.38 -5.72 -9.09
CA ARG A 91 18.29 -4.69 -8.05
C ARG A 91 18.19 -5.29 -6.66
N GLU A 92 17.36 -6.31 -6.50
CA GLU A 92 17.24 -7.03 -5.22
C GLU A 92 18.55 -7.73 -4.88
N LEU A 93 19.18 -8.42 -5.85
CA LEU A 93 20.49 -9.04 -5.67
C LEU A 93 21.53 -8.01 -5.21
N LYS A 94 21.60 -6.84 -5.86
CA LYS A 94 22.52 -5.77 -5.47
C LYS A 94 22.28 -5.34 -4.03
N ASN A 95 21.04 -5.05 -3.66
CA ASN A 95 20.68 -4.58 -2.32
C ASN A 95 21.00 -5.61 -1.24
N VAL A 96 20.74 -6.89 -1.53
CA VAL A 96 21.06 -8.00 -0.62
C VAL A 96 22.56 -8.12 -0.42
N VAL A 97 23.37 -8.04 -1.49
CA VAL A 97 24.84 -8.07 -1.41
C VAL A 97 25.38 -6.84 -0.65
N GLU A 98 24.81 -5.66 -0.87
CA GLU A 98 25.15 -4.44 -0.11
C GLU A 98 24.92 -4.64 1.39
N ARG A 99 23.73 -5.11 1.76
CA ARG A 99 23.35 -5.39 3.17
C ARG A 99 24.27 -6.43 3.79
N MET A 100 24.57 -7.49 3.06
CA MET A 100 25.52 -8.54 3.47
C MET A 100 26.89 -7.97 3.84
N ILE A 101 27.44 -7.08 3.02
CA ILE A 101 28.76 -6.47 3.28
C ILE A 101 28.71 -5.58 4.52
N VAL A 102 27.68 -4.74 4.64
CA VAL A 102 27.51 -3.81 5.77
C VAL A 102 27.34 -4.54 7.11
N LEU A 103 26.53 -5.61 7.11
CA LEU A 103 26.17 -6.33 8.34
C LEU A 103 27.23 -7.36 8.76
N SER A 104 27.97 -7.95 7.82
CA SER A 104 28.96 -8.99 8.12
C SER A 104 30.19 -8.45 8.87
N LYS A 105 30.48 -7.14 8.82
CA LYS A 105 31.62 -6.50 9.51
C LYS A 105 32.93 -7.31 9.38
N GLY A 106 33.19 -7.88 8.20
CA GLY A 106 34.39 -8.69 7.92
C GLY A 106 34.27 -10.20 8.16
N LYS A 107 33.13 -10.71 8.62
CA LYS A 107 32.89 -12.16 8.74
C LYS A 107 32.57 -12.78 7.38
N ARG A 108 32.83 -14.09 7.25
CA ARG A 108 32.41 -14.89 6.09
C ARG A 108 30.92 -15.21 6.20
N ILE A 109 30.18 -15.02 5.12
CA ILE A 109 28.73 -15.25 5.08
C ILE A 109 28.45 -16.74 4.82
N THR A 110 27.69 -17.35 5.73
CA THR A 110 27.28 -18.76 5.64
C THR A 110 25.83 -18.90 5.18
N ALA A 111 25.44 -20.09 4.72
CA ALA A 111 24.08 -20.35 4.25
C ALA A 111 23.00 -20.05 5.31
N SER A 112 23.34 -20.16 6.60
CA SER A 112 22.43 -19.85 7.71
C SER A 112 22.16 -18.36 7.89
N ASP A 113 23.10 -17.51 7.45
CA ASP A 113 22.96 -16.04 7.54
C ASP A 113 22.20 -15.48 6.32
N VAL A 114 22.23 -16.17 5.17
CA VAL A 114 21.60 -15.71 3.93
C VAL A 114 20.10 -15.43 4.08
N PRO A 115 19.28 -16.31 4.68
CA PRO A 115 17.85 -16.05 4.89
C PRO A 115 17.57 -14.75 5.62
N GLN A 116 18.41 -14.38 6.61
CA GLN A 116 18.27 -13.12 7.35
C GLN A 116 18.45 -11.87 6.45
N TYR A 117 19.15 -12.00 5.32
CA TYR A 117 19.34 -10.91 4.36
C TYR A 117 18.32 -10.93 3.23
N LEU A 118 17.67 -12.07 2.99
CA LEU A 118 16.60 -12.25 2.00
C LEU A 118 15.23 -11.83 2.56
N ASP A 119 14.98 -12.11 3.84
CA ASP A 119 13.76 -11.72 4.54
C ASP A 119 13.84 -10.25 4.97
N GLU A 120 13.31 -9.36 4.12
CA GLU A 120 12.58 -8.20 4.66
C GLU A 120 11.60 -7.52 3.69
N HIS A 121 11.60 -7.74 2.36
CA HIS A 121 10.69 -6.96 1.48
C HIS A 121 10.09 -7.72 0.28
N PHE A 122 9.64 -8.97 0.49
CA PHE A 122 8.58 -9.55 -0.35
C PHE A 122 7.46 -10.22 0.46
N GLN A 123 7.27 -9.84 1.73
CA GLN A 123 5.89 -9.45 2.02
C GLN A 123 5.66 -8.27 1.07
N PRO A 124 4.68 -8.32 0.14
CA PRO A 124 4.13 -7.05 -0.28
C PRO A 124 3.91 -6.34 1.04
N SER A 125 4.53 -5.18 1.24
CA SER A 125 3.99 -4.27 2.23
C SER A 125 2.49 -4.42 2.06
N ARG A 126 1.75 -4.77 3.11
CA ARG A 126 0.27 -4.82 3.08
C ARG A 126 -0.31 -3.43 2.69
N ASN A 127 0.58 -2.50 2.31
CA ASN A 127 0.52 -1.13 1.84
C ASN A 127 1.03 -0.95 0.38
N LEU A 128 1.13 -1.98 -0.46
CA LEU A 128 1.22 -1.75 -1.92
C LEU A 128 -0.13 -1.18 -2.37
N PRO A 129 -0.17 -0.01 -3.05
CA PRO A 129 -1.42 0.50 -3.57
C PRO A 129 -1.94 -0.49 -4.61
N VAL A 130 -3.04 -1.15 -4.26
CA VAL A 130 -3.86 -1.90 -5.21
C VAL A 130 -4.26 -0.90 -6.29
N VAL A 131 -4.08 -1.25 -7.56
CA VAL A 131 -4.69 -0.53 -8.68
C VAL A 131 -6.20 -0.75 -8.59
N THR A 132 -6.82 -0.04 -7.65
CA THR A 132 -8.23 0.24 -7.68
C THR A 132 -8.35 1.36 -8.72
N GLY A 133 -9.28 1.29 -9.67
CA GLY A 133 -9.54 2.38 -10.62
C GLY A 133 -10.09 3.65 -9.95
N LYS A 134 -9.58 4.00 -8.76
CA LYS A 134 -10.03 5.02 -7.82
C LYS A 134 -8.90 6.02 -7.59
N THR A 135 -9.26 7.24 -7.24
CA THR A 135 -8.29 8.31 -6.94
C THR A 135 -7.53 8.03 -5.63
N PRO A 136 -6.32 8.56 -5.42
CA PRO A 136 -5.53 8.38 -4.19
C PRO A 136 -6.32 8.64 -2.89
N ASP A 137 -7.09 9.73 -2.86
CA ASP A 137 -7.99 10.07 -1.73
C ASP A 137 -9.03 8.98 -1.40
N GLN A 138 -9.49 8.23 -2.39
CA GLN A 138 -10.48 7.17 -2.18
C GLN A 138 -9.83 5.90 -1.61
N ALA A 139 -8.63 5.58 -2.06
CA ALA A 139 -7.86 4.45 -1.54
C ALA A 139 -7.39 4.70 -0.10
N GLU A 140 -6.95 5.92 0.22
CA GLU A 140 -6.56 6.32 1.57
C GLU A 140 -7.72 6.22 2.56
N ARG A 141 -8.90 6.74 2.20
CA ARG A 141 -10.10 6.64 3.05
C ARG A 141 -10.47 5.19 3.33
N GLU A 142 -10.46 4.34 2.30
CA GLU A 142 -10.81 2.93 2.43
C GLU A 142 -9.82 2.16 3.32
N LEU A 143 -8.53 2.48 3.23
CA LEU A 143 -7.50 1.93 4.11
C LEU A 143 -7.71 2.36 5.57
N ILE A 144 -7.95 3.65 5.80
CA ILE A 144 -8.27 4.19 7.13
C ILE A 144 -9.51 3.50 7.71
N TYR A 145 -10.57 3.34 6.92
CA TYR A 145 -11.78 2.64 7.37
C TYR A 145 -11.53 1.17 7.71
N ARG A 146 -10.70 0.47 6.93
CA ARG A 146 -10.35 -0.93 7.19
C ARG A 146 -9.58 -1.07 8.51
N VAL A 147 -8.57 -0.23 8.73
CA VAL A 147 -7.78 -0.21 9.98
C VAL A 147 -8.67 0.16 11.17
N LEU A 148 -9.57 1.14 11.02
CA LEU A 148 -10.50 1.52 12.07
C LEU A 148 -11.47 0.38 12.45
N LEU A 149 -11.93 -0.40 11.47
CA LEU A 149 -12.78 -1.57 11.71
C LEU A 149 -12.02 -2.70 12.41
N GLU A 150 -10.76 -2.93 12.06
CA GLU A 150 -9.88 -3.93 12.69
C GLU A 150 -9.63 -3.57 14.17
N VAL A 151 -9.27 -2.30 14.45
CA VAL A 151 -9.12 -1.79 15.83
C VAL A 151 -10.45 -1.86 16.61
N ARG A 152 -11.59 -1.63 15.95
CA ARG A 152 -12.91 -1.75 16.60
C ARG A 152 -13.23 -3.20 16.97
N GLN A 153 -12.88 -4.18 16.13
CA GLN A 153 -13.05 -5.60 16.46
C GLN A 153 -12.21 -5.97 17.69
N GLU A 154 -10.93 -5.59 17.69
CA GLU A 154 -10.02 -5.82 18.82
C GLU A 154 -10.54 -5.18 20.11
N LEU A 155 -11.05 -3.95 20.05
CA LEU A 155 -11.65 -3.27 21.21
C LEU A 155 -12.93 -3.94 21.70
N SER A 156 -13.75 -4.49 20.80
CA SER A 156 -14.95 -5.24 21.19
C SER A 156 -14.59 -6.54 21.89
N GLU A 157 -13.56 -7.23 21.42
CA GLU A 157 -13.04 -8.45 22.04
C GLU A 157 -12.42 -8.18 23.41
N ILE A 158 -11.66 -7.09 23.55
CA ILE A 158 -11.10 -6.62 24.83
C ILE A 158 -12.23 -6.24 25.79
N LYS A 159 -13.27 -5.53 25.32
CA LYS A 159 -14.43 -5.16 26.12
C LYS A 159 -15.18 -6.39 26.63
N ASP A 160 -15.38 -7.40 25.79
CA ASP A 160 -16.04 -8.65 26.18
C ASP A 160 -15.23 -9.47 27.19
N LEU A 161 -13.89 -9.46 27.07
CA LEU A 161 -12.98 -10.07 28.05
C LEU A 161 -13.03 -9.34 29.40
N LEU A 162 -13.00 -8.01 29.40
CA LEU A 162 -13.07 -7.19 30.63
C LEU A 162 -14.42 -7.32 31.36
N LEU A 163 -15.52 -7.45 30.62
CA LEU A 163 -16.86 -7.60 31.19
C LEU A 163 -17.16 -9.02 31.69
N LYS A 164 -16.41 -10.04 31.22
CA LYS A 164 -16.56 -11.43 31.69
C LYS A 164 -15.90 -11.69 33.04
N GLU A 165 -14.91 -10.89 33.45
CA GLU A 165 -14.14 -11.12 34.69
C GLU A 165 -14.58 -10.30 35.92
N ARG A 166 -15.58 -9.42 35.80
CA ARG A 166 -16.21 -8.79 36.98
C ARG A 166 -17.72 -8.82 36.86
N ARG A 167 -18.34 -9.76 37.58
CA ARG A 167 -19.63 -9.43 38.22
C ARG A 167 -19.27 -8.57 39.42
N PRO A 168 -19.54 -7.24 39.43
CA PRO A 168 -19.44 -6.52 40.68
C PRO A 168 -20.47 -7.16 41.63
N GLU A 169 -19.99 -7.72 42.74
CA GLU A 169 -20.89 -8.02 43.85
C GLU A 169 -21.65 -6.73 44.17
N PRO A 170 -22.98 -6.78 44.34
CA PRO A 170 -23.73 -5.59 44.66
C PRO A 170 -23.21 -5.03 45.99
N LEU A 171 -22.65 -3.81 45.94
CA LEU A 171 -22.11 -3.15 47.12
C LEU A 171 -23.23 -2.95 48.16
N PRO A 172 -23.02 -3.29 49.45
CA PRO A 172 -24.10 -3.37 50.45
C PRO A 172 -24.76 -2.05 50.86
N TYR A 173 -24.34 -0.91 50.31
CA TYR A 173 -24.60 0.41 50.90
C TYR A 173 -25.08 1.47 49.91
N LEU A 174 -25.70 1.09 48.79
CA LEU A 174 -26.42 2.06 47.96
C LEU A 174 -27.82 2.33 48.57
N PRO A 175 -28.15 3.60 48.88
CA PRO A 175 -29.50 4.01 49.26
C PRO A 175 -30.52 3.62 48.18
N LYS A 176 -31.75 3.26 48.59
CA LYS A 176 -32.84 2.80 47.69
C LYS A 176 -33.39 3.85 46.71
N GLU A 177 -32.77 5.02 46.60
CA GLU A 177 -33.25 6.15 45.82
C GLU A 177 -32.10 6.88 45.10
N VAL A 178 -31.15 6.12 44.56
CA VAL A 178 -30.41 6.65 43.42
C VAL A 178 -31.30 6.40 42.21
N GLU A 179 -31.93 7.46 41.69
CA GLU A 179 -32.45 7.42 40.32
C GLU A 179 -31.32 6.91 39.44
N VAL A 180 -31.47 5.67 38.99
CA VAL A 180 -30.69 5.16 37.89
C VAL A 180 -31.02 6.13 36.76
N ILE A 181 -30.09 7.02 36.44
CA ILE A 181 -30.06 7.58 35.11
C ILE A 181 -29.84 6.33 34.27
N GLU A 182 -30.93 5.77 33.75
CA GLU A 182 -30.87 4.91 32.60
C GLU A 182 -30.25 5.81 31.53
N GLU A 183 -28.92 5.81 31.45
CA GLU A 183 -28.28 6.01 30.18
C GLU A 183 -28.97 4.99 29.29
N HIS A 184 -29.93 5.51 28.52
CA HIS A 184 -30.43 4.86 27.34
C HIS A 184 -29.19 4.57 26.54
N VAL A 185 -28.64 3.38 26.73
CA VAL A 185 -27.70 2.79 25.80
C VAL A 185 -28.57 2.59 24.58
N GLU A 186 -28.64 3.62 23.73
CA GLU A 186 -29.22 3.51 22.40
C GLU A 186 -28.63 2.23 21.82
N GLU A 187 -29.52 1.28 21.51
CA GLU A 187 -29.16 0.05 20.83
C GLU A 187 -28.19 0.41 19.70
N PRO A 188 -27.11 -0.36 19.51
CA PRO A 188 -26.08 0.00 18.55
C PRO A 188 -26.73 0.19 17.18
N GLU A 189 -26.77 1.44 16.69
CA GLU A 189 -27.36 1.77 15.40
C GLU A 189 -26.82 0.79 14.36
N GLU A 190 -27.76 0.14 13.66
CA GLU A 190 -27.51 -0.74 12.52
C GLU A 190 -26.47 -0.08 11.60
N ILE A 191 -25.41 -0.80 11.19
CA ILE A 191 -24.32 -0.22 10.42
C ILE A 191 -24.86 0.21 9.06
N LYS A 192 -25.25 1.49 8.95
CA LYS A 192 -25.73 2.13 7.74
C LYS A 192 -24.62 2.13 6.70
N THR A 193 -24.98 1.85 5.45
CA THR A 193 -24.05 1.97 4.33
C THR A 193 -23.57 3.41 4.18
N MET A 194 -22.39 3.60 3.57
CA MET A 194 -21.87 4.94 3.32
C MET A 194 -22.84 5.79 2.48
N GLU A 195 -23.64 5.19 1.60
CA GLU A 195 -24.66 5.91 0.84
C GLU A 195 -25.80 6.42 1.73
N GLU A 196 -26.24 5.61 2.69
CA GLU A 196 -27.30 5.98 3.65
C GLU A 196 -26.82 7.06 4.61
N MET A 197 -25.61 6.93 5.15
CA MET A 197 -25.02 7.94 6.03
C MET A 197 -24.84 9.27 5.30
N GLU A 198 -24.43 9.23 4.02
CA GLU A 198 -24.33 10.42 3.19
C GLU A 198 -25.69 11.08 2.93
N LYS A 199 -26.71 10.27 2.60
CA LYS A 199 -28.08 10.75 2.39
C LYS A 199 -28.61 11.44 3.65
N GLU A 200 -28.39 10.85 4.82
CA GLU A 200 -28.81 11.38 6.10
C GLU A 200 -28.10 12.71 6.43
N MET A 201 -26.78 12.77 6.24
CA MET A 201 -25.99 13.98 6.44
C MET A 201 -26.45 15.13 5.53
N ILE A 202 -26.76 14.83 4.26
CA ILE A 202 -27.30 15.81 3.31
C ILE A 202 -28.67 16.32 3.76
N GLN A 203 -29.57 15.44 4.20
CA GLN A 203 -30.88 15.83 4.72
C GLN A 203 -30.77 16.68 5.98
N LYS A 204 -29.89 16.32 6.91
CA LYS A 204 -29.63 17.07 8.15
C LYS A 204 -29.07 18.46 7.85
N ALA A 205 -28.14 18.57 6.91
CA ALA A 205 -27.60 19.85 6.47
C ALA A 205 -28.66 20.74 5.78
N LEU A 206 -29.52 20.17 4.94
CA LEU A 206 -30.62 20.91 4.30
C LEU A 206 -31.64 21.41 5.33
N ARG A 207 -32.05 20.58 6.29
CA ARG A 207 -32.95 20.99 7.37
C ARG A 207 -32.38 22.15 8.19
N ARG A 208 -31.11 22.03 8.59
CA ARG A 208 -30.43 23.06 9.41
C ARG A 208 -30.22 24.39 8.69
N THR A 209 -30.20 24.37 7.36
CA THR A 209 -30.00 25.55 6.52
C THR A 209 -31.29 26.06 5.87
N GLY A 210 -32.46 25.48 6.22
CA GLY A 210 -33.75 25.85 5.67
C GLY A 210 -33.86 25.62 4.16
N GLY A 211 -33.18 24.59 3.63
CA GLY A 211 -33.17 24.26 2.20
C GLY A 211 -32.20 25.11 1.37
N ASN A 212 -31.38 25.97 1.98
CA ASN A 212 -30.38 26.75 1.26
C ASN A 212 -29.20 25.86 0.82
N ARG A 213 -29.27 25.39 -0.43
CA ARG A 213 -28.32 24.46 -1.05
C ARG A 213 -26.86 24.93 -0.97
N ARG A 214 -26.59 26.24 -1.13
CA ARG A 214 -25.22 26.78 -1.03
C ARG A 214 -24.66 26.69 0.39
N LYS A 215 -25.47 27.08 1.39
CA LYS A 215 -25.10 26.99 2.80
C LYS A 215 -24.94 25.54 3.25
N ALA A 216 -25.80 24.64 2.77
CA ALA A 216 -25.71 23.20 3.05
C ALA A 216 -24.42 22.60 2.47
N ALA A 217 -24.04 22.96 1.23
CA ALA A 217 -22.80 22.51 0.61
C ALA A 217 -21.57 22.96 1.40
N LYS A 218 -21.55 24.23 1.84
CA LYS A 218 -20.48 24.77 2.69
C LYS A 218 -20.39 24.06 4.04
N LEU A 219 -21.52 23.76 4.67
CA LEU A 219 -21.59 23.06 5.96
C LEU A 219 -21.10 21.61 5.87
N LEU A 220 -21.29 20.97 4.71
CA LEU A 220 -20.82 19.61 4.42
C LEU A 220 -19.38 19.57 3.88
N GLY A 221 -18.75 20.72 3.62
CA GLY A 221 -17.39 20.78 3.04
C GLY A 221 -17.30 20.26 1.61
N ILE A 222 -18.40 20.25 0.86
CA ILE A 222 -18.43 19.78 -0.54
C ILE A 222 -18.75 20.93 -1.51
N GLY A 223 -18.29 20.81 -2.76
CA GLY A 223 -18.64 21.76 -3.81
C GLY A 223 -20.14 21.75 -4.12
N GLU A 224 -20.71 22.92 -4.42
CA GLU A 224 -22.16 23.08 -4.72
C GLU A 224 -22.63 22.10 -5.80
N ARG A 225 -21.86 21.95 -6.88
CA ARG A 225 -22.15 21.02 -7.98
C ARG A 225 -22.20 19.55 -7.53
N THR A 226 -21.39 19.17 -6.54
CA THR A 226 -21.38 17.83 -5.94
C THR A 226 -22.64 17.60 -5.11
N LEU A 227 -23.07 18.59 -4.34
CA LEU A 227 -24.33 18.53 -3.60
C LEU A 227 -25.51 18.37 -4.56
N TYR A 228 -25.58 19.18 -5.62
CA TYR A 228 -26.64 19.06 -6.64
C TYR A 228 -26.71 17.66 -7.26
N ARG A 229 -25.56 17.09 -7.64
CA ARG A 229 -25.49 15.73 -8.18
C ARG A 229 -26.00 14.68 -7.19
N LYS A 230 -25.67 14.82 -5.90
CA LYS A 230 -26.12 13.90 -4.84
C LYS A 230 -27.60 14.06 -4.51
N LEU A 231 -28.14 15.28 -4.53
CA LEU A 231 -29.57 15.52 -4.35
C LEU A 231 -30.39 14.86 -5.46
N HIS A 232 -29.93 14.94 -6.71
CA HIS A 232 -30.57 14.24 -7.82
C HIS A 232 -30.43 12.72 -7.72
N LYS A 233 -29.24 12.22 -7.35
CA LYS A 233 -29.00 10.77 -7.15
C LYS A 233 -29.92 10.18 -6.07
N TYR A 234 -30.17 10.91 -4.99
CA TYR A 234 -30.94 10.44 -3.84
C TYR A 234 -32.43 10.83 -3.86
N GLY A 235 -32.90 11.47 -4.94
CA GLY A 235 -34.31 11.89 -5.08
C GLY A 235 -34.74 12.95 -4.06
N LEU A 236 -33.82 13.83 -3.64
CA LEU A 236 -34.04 14.86 -2.61
C LEU A 236 -34.18 16.27 -3.21
N SER A 237 -34.43 16.37 -4.51
CA SER A 237 -34.56 17.65 -5.25
C SER A 237 -35.99 18.10 -5.39
#